data_AF-A0A9C6TSU9-F1
#
_entry.id   AF-A0A9C6TSU9-F1
#
_cell.length_a   1.000
_cell.length_b   1.000
_cell.length_c   1.000
_cell.angle_alpha   90.00
_cell.angle_beta   90.00
_cell.angle_gamma   90.00
#
_symmetry.space_group_name_H-M   'P 1'
#
loop_
_entity.id
_entity.type
_entity.pdbx_description
1 polymer ?
#
loop_
_entity_poly.entity_id
_entity_poly.type
_entity_poly.pdbx_seq_one_letter_code
_entity_poly.pdbx_strand_id
1 'polypeptide(L)'
;MELGSILHFVENKTILITGATGFLAKIKVEKILVEKIQILQNEIIGKDLFRLLKENLGPNFNSFIAQKLTLVPEDISHQDLGLDSHSIFKQQIYHQTHAIINLATTTNVDERYDISFGLNTFGVKHIINLSKKCTKLEVCVHISIGLYIYIYIYI
;
A
#
# COMPACT_ATOMS: atom_id res chain seq x y z
N MET A 1 -17.98 -12.87 -3.29
CA MET A 1 -16.77 -12.95 -4.13
C MET A 1 -16.03 -14.22 -3.76
N GLU A 2 -15.91 -15.17 -4.68
CA GLU A 2 -15.17 -16.41 -4.46
C GLU A 2 -13.66 -16.13 -4.46
N LEU A 3 -12.90 -16.82 -3.60
CA LEU A 3 -11.45 -16.63 -3.44
C LEU A 3 -10.68 -16.75 -4.78
N GLY A 4 -11.14 -17.62 -5.68
CA GLY A 4 -10.56 -17.79 -7.02
C GLY A 4 -10.63 -16.54 -7.90
N SER A 5 -11.67 -15.71 -7.75
CA SER A 5 -11.81 -14.45 -8.50
C SER A 5 -10.81 -13.37 -8.07
N ILE A 6 -10.43 -13.36 -6.78
CA ILE A 6 -9.48 -12.40 -6.22
C ILE A 6 -8.05 -12.79 -6.61
N LEU A 7 -7.71 -14.08 -6.54
CA LEU A 7 -6.40 -14.58 -6.96
C LEU A 7 -6.12 -14.26 -8.44
N HIS A 8 -7.11 -14.51 -9.31
CA HIS A 8 -7.01 -14.15 -10.72
C HIS A 8 -6.91 -12.64 -10.93
N PHE A 9 -7.60 -11.82 -10.11
CA PHE A 9 -7.46 -10.37 -10.18
C PHE A 9 -6.05 -9.91 -9.83
N VAL A 10 -5.43 -10.43 -8.77
CA VAL A 10 -4.11 -10.00 -8.29
C VAL A 10 -2.98 -10.52 -9.19
N GLU A 11 -3.23 -11.55 -9.99
CA GLU A 11 -2.23 -12.13 -10.87
C GLU A 11 -1.68 -11.10 -11.87
N ASN A 12 -0.35 -10.97 -11.89
CA ASN A 12 0.40 -10.03 -12.72
C ASN A 12 0.00 -8.54 -12.53
N LYS A 13 -0.62 -8.20 -11.39
CA LYS A 13 -0.91 -6.81 -11.01
C LYS A 13 0.15 -6.27 -10.06
N THR A 14 0.37 -4.97 -10.18
CA THR A 14 1.11 -4.20 -9.19
C THR A 14 0.14 -3.47 -8.29
N ILE A 15 0.29 -3.65 -6.98
CA ILE A 15 -0.58 -3.08 -5.97
C ILE A 15 0.26 -2.10 -5.13
N LEU A 16 -0.15 -0.84 -5.07
CA LEU A 16 0.44 0.15 -4.19
C LEU A 16 -0.26 0.07 -2.83
N ILE A 17 0.50 -0.21 -1.77
CA ILE A 17 0.00 -0.21 -0.39
C ILE A 17 0.67 0.93 0.37
N THR A 18 -0.11 1.90 0.83
CA THR A 18 0.39 3.00 1.66
C THR A 18 0.20 2.69 3.14
N GLY A 19 0.99 3.30 4.02
CA GLY A 19 0.87 3.10 5.47
C GLY A 19 1.33 1.70 5.89
N ALA A 20 2.21 1.11 5.10
CA ALA A 20 2.67 -0.26 5.24
C ALA A 20 3.37 -0.56 6.59
N THR A 21 3.87 0.48 7.29
CA THR A 21 4.42 0.37 8.64
C THR A 21 3.34 0.23 9.73
N GLY A 22 2.08 0.56 9.45
CA GLY A 22 0.95 0.38 10.33
C GLY A 22 0.63 -1.10 10.57
N PHE A 23 0.10 -1.44 11.75
CA PHE A 23 -0.19 -2.81 12.15
C PHE A 23 -1.11 -3.55 11.16
N LEU A 24 -2.21 -2.91 10.76
CA LEU A 24 -3.17 -3.50 9.82
C LEU A 24 -2.54 -3.76 8.44
N ALA A 25 -1.71 -2.83 7.97
CA ALA A 25 -1.05 -2.96 6.68
C ALA A 25 -0.03 -4.10 6.68
N LYS A 26 0.76 -4.25 7.75
CA LYS A 26 1.68 -5.38 7.91
C LYS A 26 0.97 -6.74 7.78
N ILE A 27 -0.18 -6.91 8.45
CA ILE A 27 -0.97 -8.16 8.38
C ILE A 27 -1.50 -8.40 6.96
N LYS A 28 -2.01 -7.35 6.29
CA LYS A 28 -2.50 -7.49 4.91
C LYS A 28 -1.39 -7.81 3.94
N VAL A 29 -0.27 -7.11 4.04
CA VAL A 29 0.95 -7.36 3.28
C VAL A 29 1.41 -8.81 3.41
N GLU A 30 1.50 -9.35 4.63
CA GLU A 30 1.92 -10.73 4.87
C GLU A 30 1.00 -11.72 4.13
N LYS A 31 -0.32 -11.55 4.26
CA LYS A 31 -1.31 -12.39 3.59
C LYS A 31 -1.21 -12.32 2.08
N ILE A 32 -1.03 -11.13 1.51
CA ILE A 32 -1.01 -11.01 0.04
C ILE A 32 0.36 -11.33 -0.56
N LEU A 33 1.46 -11.32 0.21
CA LEU A 33 2.79 -11.79 -0.26
C LEU A 33 2.81 -13.28 -0.57
N VAL A 34 1.99 -14.07 0.13
CA VAL A 34 1.70 -15.46 -0.23
C VAL A 34 1.16 -15.55 -1.67
N GLU A 35 0.54 -14.46 -2.16
CA GLU A 35 -0.20 -14.39 -3.44
C GLU A 35 0.45 -13.47 -4.53
N LYS A 36 1.55 -12.72 -4.23
CA LYS A 36 2.41 -11.80 -5.07
C LYS A 36 2.04 -10.29 -5.01
N ILE A 37 2.87 -9.42 -4.40
CA ILE A 37 2.72 -7.93 -4.37
C ILE A 37 4.04 -7.15 -4.12
N GLN A 38 4.16 -5.93 -4.69
CA GLN A 38 5.13 -4.84 -4.39
C GLN A 38 4.70 -3.96 -3.19
N ILE A 39 5.56 -3.70 -2.18
CA ILE A 39 5.18 -3.04 -0.90
C ILE A 39 6.21 -2.00 -0.48
N LEU A 40 5.77 -0.94 0.20
CA LEU A 40 6.55 0.17 0.70
C LEU A 40 7.09 0.01 2.13
N GLN A 41 8.26 0.61 2.38
CA GLN A 41 8.99 0.79 3.65
C GLN A 41 9.75 -0.38 4.34
N ASN A 42 11.00 -0.07 4.73
CA ASN A 42 12.06 -0.98 5.20
C ASN A 42 11.76 -1.71 6.54
N GLU A 43 10.87 -1.19 7.39
CA GLU A 43 10.71 -1.69 8.78
C GLU A 43 9.81 -2.93 8.94
N ILE A 44 9.25 -3.43 7.83
CA ILE A 44 8.15 -4.41 7.87
C ILE A 44 8.69 -5.85 7.94
N ILE A 45 9.72 -6.15 7.14
CA ILE A 45 10.21 -7.51 6.88
C ILE A 45 10.88 -8.13 8.13
N GLY A 46 11.32 -7.31 9.08
CA GLY A 46 12.03 -7.74 10.28
C GLY A 46 11.16 -8.28 11.42
N LYS A 47 9.83 -8.12 11.38
CA LYS A 47 8.93 -8.44 12.51
C LYS A 47 8.54 -9.92 12.58
N ASP A 48 8.15 -10.39 13.77
CA ASP A 48 7.66 -11.75 14.05
C ASP A 48 6.49 -12.17 13.15
N LEU A 49 5.77 -11.19 12.61
CA LEU A 49 4.69 -11.40 11.66
C LEU A 49 5.17 -12.25 10.46
N PHE A 50 6.38 -12.03 9.95
CA PHE A 50 6.90 -12.83 8.81
C PHE A 50 7.59 -14.13 9.23
N ARG A 51 7.55 -14.51 10.50
CA ARG A 51 8.29 -15.67 11.01
C ARG A 51 7.90 -16.95 10.27
N LEU A 52 6.60 -17.21 10.08
CA LEU A 52 6.13 -18.41 9.37
C LEU A 52 6.59 -18.42 7.91
N LEU A 53 6.55 -17.26 7.22
CA LEU A 53 7.07 -17.12 5.86
C LEU A 53 8.58 -17.34 5.80
N LYS A 54 9.34 -16.84 6.78
CA LYS A 54 10.78 -17.05 6.90
C LYS A 54 11.13 -18.51 7.17
N GLU A 55 10.40 -19.18 8.06
CA GLU A 55 10.56 -20.60 8.37
C GLU A 55 10.26 -21.47 7.15
N ASN A 56 9.18 -21.17 6.42
CA ASN A 56 8.77 -21.93 5.24
C ASN A 56 9.70 -21.72 4.02
N LEU A 57 10.16 -20.49 3.77
CA LEU A 57 11.01 -20.16 2.62
C LEU A 57 12.50 -20.33 2.90
N GLY A 58 12.89 -20.38 4.19
CA GLY A 58 14.27 -20.52 4.66
C GLY A 58 15.22 -19.52 3.98
N PRO A 59 16.33 -19.98 3.38
CA PRO A 59 17.33 -19.10 2.76
C PRO A 59 16.80 -18.31 1.55
N ASN A 60 15.71 -18.77 0.92
CA ASN A 60 15.12 -18.11 -0.24
C ASN A 60 14.26 -16.91 0.13
N PHE A 61 13.97 -16.69 1.42
CA PHE A 61 13.08 -15.63 1.88
C PHE A 61 13.47 -14.24 1.35
N ASN A 62 14.75 -13.85 1.47
CA ASN A 62 15.19 -12.53 1.03
C ASN A 62 15.07 -12.35 -0.50
N SER A 63 15.39 -13.40 -1.27
CA SER A 63 15.24 -13.40 -2.74
C SER A 63 13.76 -13.29 -3.14
N PHE A 64 12.90 -14.07 -2.49
CA PHE A 64 11.46 -14.04 -2.70
C PHE A 64 10.85 -12.67 -2.41
N ILE A 65 11.24 -12.06 -1.28
CA ILE A 65 10.79 -10.70 -0.93
C ILE A 65 11.32 -9.70 -1.96
N ALA A 66 12.59 -9.73 -2.32
CA ALA A 66 13.15 -8.79 -3.31
C ALA A 66 12.50 -8.90 -4.70
N GLN A 67 12.05 -10.09 -5.10
CA GLN A 67 11.34 -10.30 -6.37
C GLN A 67 9.92 -9.75 -6.36
N LYS A 68 9.26 -9.79 -5.19
CA LYS A 68 7.86 -9.37 -5.07
C LYS A 68 7.74 -7.92 -4.64
N LEU A 69 8.65 -7.43 -3.79
CA LEU A 69 8.50 -6.25 -2.97
C LEU A 69 9.41 -5.10 -3.43
N THR A 70 8.82 -3.93 -3.72
CA THR A 70 9.59 -2.71 -4.04
C THR A 70 9.28 -1.60 -3.05
N LEU A 71 10.29 -1.26 -2.26
CA LEU A 71 10.22 -0.23 -1.24
C LEU A 71 10.31 1.16 -1.85
N VAL A 72 9.34 2.02 -1.54
CA VAL A 72 9.31 3.43 -1.96
C VAL A 72 9.19 4.31 -0.70
N PRO A 73 10.02 5.37 -0.56
CA PRO A 73 9.81 6.38 0.47
C PRO A 73 8.52 7.14 0.15
N GLU A 74 7.60 7.25 1.10
CA GLU A 74 6.33 7.94 0.91
C GLU A 74 5.99 8.83 2.10
N ASP A 75 5.32 9.94 1.80
CA ASP A 75 4.56 10.73 2.76
C ASP A 75 3.24 11.17 2.11
N ILE A 76 2.15 10.58 2.58
CA ILE A 76 0.82 10.88 2.04
C ILE A 76 0.35 12.30 2.36
N SER A 77 0.94 13.00 3.34
CA SER A 77 0.59 14.39 3.63
C SER A 77 1.04 15.36 2.52
N HIS A 78 1.87 14.87 1.60
CA HIS A 78 2.35 15.60 0.44
C HIS A 78 1.75 15.07 -0.86
N GLN A 79 1.62 15.94 -1.86
CA GLN A 79 1.20 15.53 -3.20
C GLN A 79 2.17 14.52 -3.79
N ASP A 80 1.64 13.57 -4.57
CA ASP A 80 2.43 12.52 -5.23
C ASP A 80 3.36 11.77 -4.26
N LEU A 81 2.91 11.54 -3.02
CA LEU A 81 3.64 10.86 -1.96
C LEU A 81 4.94 11.57 -1.51
N GLY A 82 5.11 12.86 -1.87
CA GLY A 82 6.35 13.60 -1.66
C GLY A 82 7.46 13.23 -2.64
N LEU A 83 7.14 12.52 -3.74
CA LEU A 83 8.11 12.12 -4.74
C LEU A 83 8.39 13.24 -5.76
N ASP A 84 9.67 13.47 -6.01
CA ASP A 84 10.15 14.39 -7.05
C ASP A 84 9.58 14.03 -8.43
N SER A 85 9.41 15.06 -9.28
CA SER A 85 8.90 14.90 -10.65
C SER A 85 9.71 13.92 -11.50
N HIS A 86 11.02 13.87 -11.29
CA HIS A 86 11.95 13.00 -12.01
C HIS A 86 12.18 11.64 -11.32
N SER A 87 11.48 11.34 -10.22
CA SER A 87 11.60 10.07 -9.51
C SER A 87 11.14 8.90 -10.38
N ILE A 88 12.00 7.88 -10.49
CA ILE A 88 11.68 6.61 -11.18
C ILE A 88 10.44 5.97 -10.54
N PHE A 89 10.34 6.02 -9.20
CA PHE A 89 9.20 5.48 -8.48
C PHE A 89 7.88 6.16 -8.85
N LYS A 90 7.89 7.48 -9.06
CA LYS A 90 6.69 8.22 -9.47
C LYS A 90 6.19 7.75 -10.83
N GLN A 91 7.11 7.57 -11.79
CA GLN A 91 6.79 7.03 -13.11
C GLN A 91 6.29 5.58 -13.04
N GLN A 92 6.91 4.75 -12.22
CA GLN A 92 6.46 3.37 -11.99
C GLN A 92 5.04 3.34 -11.41
N ILE A 93 4.74 4.17 -10.42
CA ILE A 93 3.40 4.25 -9.82
C ILE A 93 2.36 4.65 -10.88
N TYR A 94 2.61 5.70 -11.67
CA TYR A 94 1.64 6.14 -12.68
C TYR A 94 1.41 5.13 -13.82
N HIS A 95 2.40 4.32 -14.17
CA HIS A 95 2.33 3.45 -15.36
C HIS A 95 2.23 1.95 -15.06
N GLN A 96 2.40 1.56 -13.81
CA GLN A 96 2.43 0.14 -13.43
C GLN A 96 1.42 -0.19 -12.33
N THR A 97 0.93 0.77 -11.55
CA THR A 97 -0.05 0.49 -10.48
C THR A 97 -1.42 0.13 -11.05
N HIS A 98 -1.93 -1.03 -10.66
CA HIS A 98 -3.26 -1.55 -11.02
C HIS A 98 -4.26 -1.46 -9.86
N ALA A 99 -3.78 -1.51 -8.62
CA ALA A 99 -4.61 -1.30 -7.45
C ALA A 99 -3.90 -0.40 -6.43
N ILE A 100 -4.66 0.44 -5.74
CA ILE A 100 -4.19 1.22 -4.60
C ILE A 100 -4.96 0.78 -3.36
N ILE A 101 -4.24 0.45 -2.28
CA ILE A 101 -4.80 0.17 -0.96
C ILE A 101 -4.24 1.23 -0.01
N ASN A 102 -5.06 2.23 0.31
CA ASN A 102 -4.70 3.32 1.20
C ASN A 102 -5.04 2.97 2.65
N LEU A 103 -4.00 2.63 3.42
CA LEU A 103 -4.05 2.33 4.86
C LEU A 103 -3.30 3.39 5.70
N ALA A 104 -2.66 4.35 5.05
CA ALA A 104 -1.95 5.43 5.74
C ALA A 104 -2.95 6.38 6.42
N THR A 105 -2.89 6.42 7.75
CA THR A 105 -3.71 7.28 8.61
C THR A 105 -3.02 7.38 9.97
N THR A 106 -3.25 8.48 10.69
CA THR A 106 -3.01 8.49 12.14
C THR A 106 -4.29 8.07 12.87
N THR A 107 -4.15 7.15 13.82
CA THR A 107 -5.23 6.70 14.71
C THR A 107 -5.11 7.30 16.11
N ASN A 108 -4.12 8.17 16.33
CA ASN A 108 -3.90 8.80 17.61
C ASN A 108 -4.96 9.89 17.83
N VAL A 109 -5.81 9.69 18.83
CA VAL A 109 -6.92 10.60 19.16
C VAL A 109 -6.44 11.92 19.78
N ASP A 110 -5.23 11.93 20.34
CA ASP A 110 -4.58 13.11 20.91
C ASP A 110 -3.57 13.75 19.94
N GLU A 111 -3.58 13.35 18.67
CA GLU A 111 -2.72 13.92 17.65
C GLU A 111 -3.06 15.39 17.40
N ARG A 112 -2.03 16.21 17.13
CA ARG A 112 -2.28 17.59 16.74
C ARG A 112 -3.18 17.62 15.50
N TYR A 113 -4.16 18.53 15.54
CA TYR A 113 -5.16 18.64 14.49
C TYR A 113 -4.56 18.88 13.10
N ASP A 114 -3.51 19.68 12.98
CA ASP A 114 -2.85 19.93 11.70
C ASP A 114 -2.20 18.67 11.10
N ILE A 115 -1.62 17.82 11.95
CA ILE A 115 -1.05 16.53 11.53
C ILE A 115 -2.17 15.56 11.13
N SER A 116 -3.20 15.40 11.97
CA SER A 116 -4.31 14.49 11.68
C SER A 116 -5.13 14.94 10.47
N PHE A 117 -5.31 16.24 10.28
CA PHE A 117 -5.94 16.82 9.10
C PHE A 117 -5.07 16.62 7.84
N GLY A 118 -3.77 16.83 7.94
CA GLY A 118 -2.80 16.58 6.87
C GLY A 118 -2.84 15.13 6.37
N LEU A 119 -2.83 14.16 7.29
CA LEU A 119 -2.84 12.73 6.95
C LEU A 119 -4.24 12.23 6.57
N ASN A 120 -5.22 12.37 7.47
CA ASN A 120 -6.50 11.67 7.37
C ASN A 120 -7.47 12.37 6.40
N THR A 121 -7.27 13.66 6.10
CA THR A 121 -8.10 14.42 5.15
C THR A 121 -7.34 14.73 3.87
N PHE A 122 -6.26 15.51 3.95
CA PHE A 122 -5.50 15.88 2.76
C PHE A 122 -4.78 14.70 2.15
N GLY A 123 -4.26 13.77 2.95
CA GLY A 123 -3.59 12.60 2.41
C GLY A 123 -4.50 11.72 1.58
N VAL A 124 -5.77 11.57 1.97
CA VAL A 124 -6.77 10.89 1.14
C VAL A 124 -6.99 11.62 -0.18
N LYS A 125 -7.09 12.96 -0.15
CA LYS A 125 -7.18 13.78 -1.37
C LYS A 125 -5.95 13.60 -2.27
N HIS A 126 -4.75 13.53 -1.69
CA HIS A 126 -3.50 13.32 -2.43
C HIS A 126 -3.46 11.94 -3.09
N ILE A 127 -3.90 10.89 -2.39
CA ILE A 127 -4.03 9.55 -2.97
C ILE A 127 -5.05 9.50 -4.09
N ILE A 128 -6.21 10.13 -3.95
CA ILE A 128 -7.23 10.20 -5.02
C ILE A 128 -6.69 10.98 -6.24
N ASN A 129 -5.90 12.03 -6.01
CA ASN A 129 -5.29 12.77 -7.12
C ASN A 129 -4.18 11.98 -7.81
N LEU A 130 -3.38 11.23 -7.05
CA LEU A 130 -2.39 10.29 -7.58
C LEU A 130 -3.07 9.20 -8.41
N SER A 131 -4.18 8.63 -7.90
CA SER A 131 -4.91 7.54 -8.54
C SER A 131 -5.42 7.91 -9.93
N LYS A 132 -5.90 9.15 -10.11
CA LYS A 132 -6.32 9.70 -11.41
C LYS A 132 -5.19 9.81 -12.44
N LYS A 133 -3.93 9.85 -11.99
CA LYS A 133 -2.75 9.87 -12.86
C LYS A 133 -2.28 8.46 -13.21
N CYS A 134 -2.78 7.43 -12.54
CA CYS A 134 -2.41 6.04 -12.78
C CYS A 134 -3.17 5.48 -14.00
N THR A 135 -2.42 5.19 -15.06
CA THR A 135 -2.95 4.80 -16.38
C THR A 135 -3.51 3.37 -16.46
N LYS A 136 -3.16 2.51 -15.49
CA LYS A 136 -3.60 1.10 -15.43
C LYS A 136 -4.46 0.79 -14.21
N LEU A 137 -4.87 1.82 -13.49
CA LEU A 137 -5.57 1.65 -12.22
C LEU A 137 -6.97 1.07 -12.46
N GLU A 138 -7.26 -0.04 -11.81
CA GLU A 138 -8.53 -0.75 -11.86
C GLU A 138 -9.33 -0.55 -10.56
N VAL A 139 -8.64 -0.37 -9.42
CA VAL A 139 -9.29 -0.19 -8.13
C VAL A 139 -8.47 0.68 -7.18
N CYS A 140 -9.15 1.60 -6.49
CA CYS A 140 -8.59 2.33 -5.36
C CYS A 140 -9.46 2.09 -4.12
N VAL A 141 -8.86 1.48 -3.10
CA VAL A 141 -9.50 1.17 -1.81
C VAL A 141 -8.90 2.08 -0.76
N HIS A 142 -9.74 2.87 -0.10
CA HIS A 142 -9.34 3.63 1.10
C HIS A 142 -10.01 3.05 2.35
N ILE A 143 -9.23 2.89 3.41
CA ILE A 143 -9.69 2.41 4.70
C ILE A 143 -9.74 3.58 5.68
N SER A 144 -10.97 4.00 6.01
CA SER A 144 -11.24 5.06 6.98
C SER A 144 -11.54 4.48 8.37
N ILE A 145 -11.15 5.19 9.42
CA ILE A 145 -11.43 4.87 10.82
C ILE A 145 -12.57 5.74 11.33
N GLY A 146 -13.76 5.14 11.39
CA GLY A 146 -15.02 5.75 11.80
C GLY A 146 -16.16 5.09 11.04
N LEU A 147 -16.78 4.05 11.63
CA LEU A 147 -17.90 3.29 11.06
C LEU A 147 -17.77 3.01 9.54
N TYR A 148 -16.96 1.99 9.20
CA TYR A 148 -16.90 1.31 7.88
C TYR A 148 -17.32 2.16 6.67
N ILE A 149 -16.47 3.08 6.24
CA ILE A 149 -16.56 3.60 4.87
C ILE A 149 -15.50 2.88 4.03
N TYR A 150 -15.91 1.79 3.38
CA TYR A 150 -15.20 1.27 2.22
C TYR A 150 -15.51 2.20 1.05
N ILE A 151 -14.64 3.16 0.77
CA ILE A 151 -14.74 3.88 -0.50
C ILE A 151 -14.13 2.96 -1.55
N TYR A 152 -14.98 2.19 -2.22
CA TYR A 152 -14.64 1.56 -3.49
C TYR A 152 -14.77 2.64 -4.56
N ILE A 153 -13.65 3.22 -4.97
CA ILE A 153 -13.63 4.02 -6.19
C ILE A 153 -13.38 3.03 -7.32
N TYR A 154 -14.46 2.59 -7.97
CA TYR A 154 -14.39 2.02 -9.32
C TYR A 154 -14.17 3.21 -10.26
N ILE A 155 -13.02 3.24 -10.93
CA ILE A 155 -12.71 4.23 -11.97
C ILE A 155 -12.98 3.60 -13.32
#